data_AF-A0A5C7JQB3-F1
#
_entry.id   AF-A0A5C7JQB3-F1
#
_cell.length_a   1.000
_cell.length_b   1.000
_cell.length_c   1.000
_cell.angle_alpha   90.00
_cell.angle_beta   90.00
_cell.angle_gamma   90.00
#
_symmetry.space_group_name_H-M   'P 1'
#
loop_
_entity.id
_entity.type
_entity.pdbx_description
1 polymer ?
#
loop_
_entity_poly.entity_id
_entity_poly.type
_entity_poly.pdbx_seq_one_letter_code
_entity_poly.pdbx_strand_id
1 'polypeptide(L)'
;MVNQQDYINFLSNLEVGDSVTYVKRGLTGVIKSKHTITVDRVTDSSIFVGTNRYLKSSGKLVGGNSNFPKPATKEEIQTADKYKIIQKIQNTDFTKLSNEQLTLISEILDTL
;
A
#
# COMPACT_ATOMS: atom_id res chain seq x y z
N MET A 1 -7.05 10.73 12.66
CA MET A 1 -7.88 9.57 12.25
C MET A 1 -8.69 10.01 11.05
N VAL A 2 -8.72 9.24 9.96
CA VAL A 2 -9.65 9.50 8.85
C VAL A 2 -11.07 9.31 9.41
N ASN A 3 -11.93 10.33 9.30
CA ASN A 3 -13.31 10.23 9.74
C ASN A 3 -14.02 9.11 8.96
N GLN A 4 -14.90 8.35 9.61
CA GLN A 4 -15.66 7.28 8.97
C GLN A 4 -16.42 7.77 7.75
N GLN A 5 -16.92 9.01 7.79
CA GLN A 5 -17.62 9.63 6.65
C GLN A 5 -16.69 9.85 5.44
N ASP A 6 -15.46 10.34 5.67
CA ASP A 6 -14.49 10.56 4.58
C ASP A 6 -14.13 9.24 3.89
N TYR A 7 -14.03 8.17 4.68
CA TYR A 7 -13.77 6.84 4.16
C TYR A 7 -14.94 6.32 3.31
N ILE A 8 -16.18 6.50 3.76
CA ILE A 8 -17.37 6.10 2.98
C ILE A 8 -17.49 6.94 1.71
N ASN A 9 -17.21 8.23 1.77
CA ASN A 9 -17.20 9.12 0.60
C ASN A 9 -16.15 8.66 -0.42
N PHE A 10 -14.94 8.33 0.05
CA PHE A 10 -13.88 7.76 -0.77
C PHE A 10 -14.36 6.48 -1.49
N LEU A 11 -14.94 5.51 -0.77
CA LEU A 11 -15.46 4.28 -1.37
C LEU A 11 -16.58 4.55 -2.38
N SER A 12 -17.39 5.57 -2.12
CA SER A 12 -18.54 5.91 -2.98
C SER A 12 -18.09 6.46 -4.33
N ASN A 13 -16.98 7.18 -4.36
CA ASN A 13 -16.41 7.81 -5.55
C ASN A 13 -15.49 6.91 -6.37
N LEU A 14 -15.22 5.68 -5.94
CA LEU A 14 -14.40 4.74 -6.72
C LEU A 14 -15.12 4.30 -7.99
N GLU A 15 -14.37 4.30 -9.09
CA GLU A 15 -14.79 3.87 -10.43
C GLU A 15 -13.98 2.66 -10.92
N VAL A 16 -14.42 2.08 -12.03
CA VAL A 16 -13.71 0.96 -12.66
C VAL A 16 -12.38 1.45 -13.24
N GLY A 17 -11.30 0.74 -12.95
CA GLY A 17 -9.94 1.09 -13.36
C GLY A 17 -9.16 1.94 -12.34
N ASP A 18 -9.83 2.47 -11.32
CA ASP A 18 -9.15 3.21 -10.25
C ASP A 18 -8.12 2.33 -9.54
N SER A 19 -6.97 2.93 -9.25
CA SER A 19 -5.88 2.26 -8.55
C SER A 19 -5.73 2.80 -7.13
N VAL A 20 -5.87 1.93 -6.14
CA VAL A 20 -5.75 2.29 -4.72
C VAL A 20 -4.46 1.71 -4.17
N THR A 21 -3.51 2.60 -3.85
CA THR A 21 -2.28 2.22 -3.16
C THR A 21 -2.49 2.28 -1.65
N TYR A 22 -2.15 1.20 -0.96
CA TYR A 22 -2.25 1.07 0.50
C TYR A 22 -0.96 0.48 1.07
N VAL A 23 -0.75 0.67 2.37
CA VAL A 23 0.39 0.11 3.09
C VAL A 23 0.00 -1.08 3.94
N LYS A 24 0.86 -2.11 3.98
CA LYS A 24 0.75 -3.22 4.92
C LYS A 24 1.62 -2.94 6.14
N ARG A 25 0.98 -2.97 7.31
CA ARG A 25 1.62 -2.79 8.60
C ARG A 25 1.88 -4.15 9.25
N GLY A 26 3.01 -4.27 9.94
CA GLY A 26 3.31 -5.43 10.78
C GLY A 26 2.55 -5.41 12.11
N LEU A 27 2.75 -6.44 12.94
CA LEU A 27 2.13 -6.56 14.27
C LEU A 27 2.44 -5.36 15.21
N THR A 28 3.59 -4.72 15.02
CA THR A 28 4.03 -3.55 15.78
C THR A 28 3.55 -2.22 15.19
N GLY A 29 2.71 -2.25 14.14
CA GLY A 29 2.24 -1.06 13.43
C GLY A 29 3.23 -0.47 12.41
N VAL A 30 4.46 -0.97 12.36
CA VAL A 30 5.51 -0.55 11.40
C VAL A 30 5.07 -0.86 9.97
N ILE A 31 5.19 0.13 9.08
CA ILE A 31 4.93 -0.01 7.65
C ILE A 31 6.04 -0.87 7.03
N LYS A 32 5.65 -1.98 6.39
CA LYS A 32 6.61 -2.93 5.79
C LYS A 32 6.62 -2.91 4.27
N SER A 33 5.49 -2.59 3.66
CA SER A 33 5.36 -2.59 2.20
C SER A 33 4.18 -1.73 1.77
N LYS A 34 4.20 -1.32 0.50
CA LYS A 34 3.04 -0.77 -0.20
C LYS A 34 2.55 -1.77 -1.23
N HIS A 35 1.25 -1.74 -1.48
CA HIS A 35 0.56 -2.56 -2.46
C HIS A 35 -0.43 -1.68 -3.21
N THR A 36 -0.67 -2.00 -4.47
CA THR A 36 -1.67 -1.31 -5.29
C THR A 36 -2.66 -2.35 -5.78
N ILE A 37 -3.93 -2.03 -5.65
CA ILE A 37 -5.05 -2.81 -6.21
C ILE A 37 -5.76 -1.95 -7.25
N THR A 38 -6.33 -2.61 -8.25
CA THR A 38 -7.16 -1.96 -9.26
C THR A 38 -8.60 -2.40 -9.07
N VAL A 39 -9.53 -1.46 -9.21
CA VAL A 39 -10.97 -1.73 -9.11
C VAL A 39 -11.46 -2.34 -10.43
N ASP A 40 -11.94 -3.58 -10.38
CA ASP A 40 -12.36 -4.31 -11.58
C ASP A 40 -13.81 -4.02 -11.97
N ARG A 41 -14.66 -3.78 -10.96
CA ARG A 41 -16.08 -3.50 -11.17
C ARG A 41 -16.64 -2.70 -10.00
N VAL A 42 -17.59 -1.83 -10.29
CA VAL A 42 -18.33 -1.05 -9.30
C VAL A 42 -19.82 -1.19 -9.54
N THR A 43 -20.60 -1.29 -8.47
CA THR A 43 -22.06 -1.12 -8.47
C THR A 43 -22.44 -0.03 -7.47
N ASP A 44 -23.73 0.33 -7.43
CA ASP A 44 -24.25 1.34 -6.50
C ASP A 44 -23.89 1.05 -5.04
N SER A 45 -23.82 -0.22 -4.67
CA SER A 45 -23.59 -0.65 -3.29
C SER A 45 -22.25 -1.33 -3.03
N SER A 46 -21.50 -1.69 -4.08
CA SER A 46 -20.33 -2.56 -3.94
C SER A 46 -19.16 -2.20 -4.85
N ILE A 47 -17.96 -2.54 -4.39
CA ILE A 47 -16.70 -2.46 -5.14
C ILE A 47 -16.15 -3.88 -5.27
N PHE A 48 -15.65 -4.24 -6.44
CA PHE A 48 -15.07 -5.55 -6.73
C PHE A 48 -13.59 -5.42 -7.08
N VAL A 49 -12.78 -6.27 -6.45
CA VAL A 49 -11.33 -6.40 -6.67
C VAL A 49 -10.99 -7.88 -6.71
N GLY A 50 -10.60 -8.39 -7.87
CA GLY A 50 -10.56 -9.80 -8.21
C GLY A 50 -11.89 -10.48 -7.92
N THR A 51 -11.83 -11.54 -7.12
CA THR A 51 -13.01 -12.29 -6.68
C THR A 51 -13.69 -11.68 -5.44
N ASN A 52 -13.12 -10.62 -4.85
CA ASN A 52 -13.61 -10.04 -3.60
C ASN A 52 -14.65 -8.96 -3.86
N ARG A 53 -15.71 -8.95 -3.05
CA ARG A 53 -16.78 -7.95 -3.05
C ARG A 53 -16.79 -7.18 -1.74
N TYR A 54 -16.67 -5.85 -1.80
CA TYR A 54 -16.68 -4.96 -0.64
C TYR A 54 -17.88 -4.04 -0.68
N LEU A 55 -18.52 -3.80 0.47
CA LEU A 55 -19.66 -2.89 0.58
C LEU A 55 -19.20 -1.42 0.59
N LYS A 56 -19.79 -0.54 -0.22
CA LYS A 56 -19.47 0.90 -0.20
C LYS A 56 -19.82 1.57 1.13
N SER A 57 -20.87 1.10 1.81
CA SER A 57 -21.35 1.67 3.08
C SER A 57 -20.42 1.46 4.28
N SER A 58 -19.45 0.55 4.19
CA SER A 58 -18.58 0.20 5.32
C SER A 58 -17.18 -0.24 4.94
N GLY A 59 -16.94 -0.54 3.67
CA GLY A 59 -15.74 -1.20 3.17
C GLY A 59 -15.64 -2.67 3.55
N LYS A 60 -16.62 -3.28 4.26
CA LYS A 60 -16.51 -4.68 4.68
C LYS A 60 -16.54 -5.63 3.49
N LEU A 61 -15.66 -6.63 3.53
CA LEU A 61 -15.67 -7.77 2.63
C LEU A 61 -16.92 -8.61 2.88
N VAL A 62 -17.65 -8.91 1.82
CA VAL A 62 -18.78 -9.84 1.91
C VAL A 62 -18.23 -11.26 2.01
N GLY A 63 -18.64 -11.98 3.06
CA GLY A 63 -18.21 -13.36 3.29
C GLY A 63 -16.84 -13.49 3.96
N GLY A 64 -16.28 -12.41 4.51
CA GLY A 64 -15.01 -12.45 5.23
C GLY A 64 -14.85 -11.33 6.26
N ASN A 65 -13.72 -11.35 6.97
CA ASN A 65 -13.42 -10.43 8.08
C ASN A 65 -12.43 -9.31 7.70
N SER A 66 -12.29 -9.02 6.41
CA SER A 66 -11.39 -7.97 5.91
C SER A 66 -12.19 -6.72 5.50
N ASN A 67 -11.50 -5.60 5.41
CA ASN A 67 -12.04 -4.37 4.84
C ASN A 67 -11.32 -4.03 3.55
N PHE A 68 -11.98 -3.24 2.70
CA PHE A 68 -11.36 -2.60 1.56
C PHE A 68 -10.16 -1.76 2.07
N PRO A 69 -9.02 -1.77 1.37
CA PRO A 69 -7.85 -1.05 1.84
C PRO A 69 -8.08 0.46 1.90
N LYS A 70 -7.56 1.09 2.95
CA LYS A 70 -7.52 2.56 3.01
C LYS A 70 -6.36 3.06 2.13
N PRO A 71 -6.57 4.13 1.34
CA PRO A 71 -5.49 4.73 0.58
C PRO A 71 -4.40 5.22 1.53
N ALA A 72 -3.15 4.94 1.18
CA ALA A 72 -1.99 5.37 1.95
C ALA A 72 -1.71 6.86 1.71
N THR A 73 -1.24 7.56 2.74
CA THR A 73 -0.73 8.93 2.59
C THR A 73 0.62 8.93 1.86
N LYS A 74 1.03 10.11 1.38
CA LYS A 74 2.34 10.29 0.74
C LYS A 74 3.48 9.89 1.67
N GLU A 75 3.38 10.23 2.95
CA GLU A 75 4.36 9.93 3.99
C GLU A 75 4.43 8.42 4.27
N GLU A 76 3.27 7.74 4.30
CA GLU A 76 3.21 6.29 4.46
C GLU A 76 3.86 5.55 3.28
N ILE A 77 3.63 6.04 2.05
CA ILE A 77 4.25 5.51 0.83
C ILE A 77 5.77 5.69 0.89
N GLN A 78 6.26 6.89 1.23
CA GLN A 78 7.69 7.17 1.38
C GLN A 78 8.34 6.27 2.45
N THR A 79 7.65 6.04 3.56
CA THR A 79 8.12 5.14 4.62
C THR A 79 8.22 3.69 4.13
N ALA A 80 7.22 3.21 3.38
CA ALA A 80 7.25 1.88 2.79
C ALA A 80 8.42 1.70 1.80
N ASP A 81 8.70 2.72 1.00
CA ASP A 81 9.81 2.70 0.04
C ASP A 81 11.17 2.68 0.77
N LYS A 82 11.34 3.50 1.82
CA LYS A 82 12.52 3.48 2.69
C LYS A 82 12.74 2.09 3.31
N TYR A 83 11.68 1.46 3.82
CA TYR A 83 11.78 0.13 4.42
C TYR A 83 12.23 -0.95 3.41
N LYS A 84 11.75 -0.89 2.16
CA LYS A 84 12.17 -1.79 1.09
C LYS A 84 13.66 -1.64 0.77
N ILE A 85 14.18 -0.41 0.81
CA ILE A 85 15.61 -0.13 0.62
C ILE A 85 16.43 -0.74 1.77
N ILE A 86 16.04 -0.50 3.03
CA ILE A 86 16.70 -1.08 4.21
C ILE A 86 16.74 -2.60 4.12
N GLN A 87 15.64 -3.25 3.73
CA GLN A 87 15.62 -4.72 3.56
C GLN A 87 16.57 -5.20 2.46
N LYS A 88 16.65 -4.50 1.32
CA LYS A 88 17.62 -4.85 0.27
C LYS A 88 19.05 -4.75 0.79
N ILE A 89 19.36 -3.67 1.49
CA ILE A 89 20.67 -3.42 2.11
C ILE A 89 21.02 -4.53 3.11
N GLN A 90 20.12 -4.86 4.04
CA GLN A 90 20.35 -5.92 5.04
C GLN A 90 20.57 -7.31 4.44
N ASN A 91 19.94 -7.61 3.30
CA ASN A 91 20.08 -8.88 2.60
C ASN A 91 21.28 -8.90 1.63
N THR A 92 22.04 -7.81 1.55
CA THR A 92 23.21 -7.73 0.68
C THR A 92 24.47 -8.15 1.45
N ASP A 93 25.21 -9.10 0.87
CA ASP A 93 26.52 -9.48 1.39
C ASP A 93 27.55 -8.38 1.06
N PHE A 94 27.71 -7.41 1.97
CA PHE A 94 28.62 -6.28 1.79
C PHE A 94 30.07 -6.67 1.56
N THR A 95 30.46 -7.89 1.94
CA THR A 95 31.84 -8.36 1.76
C THR A 95 32.22 -8.66 0.31
N LYS A 96 31.23 -8.64 -0.61
CA LYS A 96 31.42 -8.95 -2.03
C LYS A 96 31.00 -7.84 -2.99
N LEU A 97 30.64 -6.66 -2.47
CA LEU A 97 30.20 -5.55 -3.31
C LEU A 97 31.40 -4.83 -3.94
N SER A 98 31.30 -4.54 -5.23
CA SER A 98 32.25 -3.64 -5.89
C SER A 98 32.03 -2.19 -5.45
N ASN A 99 33.04 -1.34 -5.62
CA ASN A 99 32.92 0.09 -5.32
C ASN A 99 31.77 0.76 -6.09
N GLU A 100 31.52 0.36 -7.36
CA GLU A 100 30.38 0.85 -8.14
C GLU A 100 29.03 0.49 -7.49
N GLN A 101 28.90 -0.71 -6.93
CA GLN A 101 27.68 -1.13 -6.25
C GLN A 101 27.48 -0.39 -4.92
N LEU A 102 28.56 -0.09 -4.20
CA LEU A 102 28.52 0.72 -2.98
C LEU A 102 28.14 2.18 -3.29
N THR A 103 28.67 2.75 -4.38
CA THR A 103 28.32 4.09 -4.85
C THR A 103 26.85 4.17 -5.26
N LEU A 104 26.34 3.19 -6.00
CA LEU A 104 24.91 3.09 -6.32
C LEU A 104 24.02 3.01 -5.09
N ILE A 105 24.44 2.27 -4.04
CA ILE A 105 23.73 2.24 -2.76
C ILE A 105 23.78 3.61 -2.08
N SER A 106 24.92 4.31 -2.11
CA SER A 106 25.07 5.66 -1.54
C SER A 106 24.19 6.68 -2.26
N GLU A 107 24.14 6.66 -3.60
CA GLU A 107 23.30 7.56 -4.39
C GLU A 107 21.80 7.33 -4.12
N ILE A 108 21.40 6.07 -3.94
CA ILE A 108 20.04 5.71 -3.51
C ILE A 108 19.74 6.23 -2.10
N LEU A 109 20.75 6.32 -1.22
CA LEU A 109 20.60 6.85 0.15
C LEU A 109 20.55 8.39 0.17
N ASP A 110 21.30 9.06 -0.70
CA ASP A 110 21.39 10.53 -0.76
C ASP A 110 20.18 11.19 -1.46
N THR A 111 19.38 10.41 -2.20
CA THR A 111 18.12 10.87 -2.80
C THR A 111 16.89 10.71 -1.88
N LEU A 112 17.09 10.31 -0.62
CA LEU A 112 16.04 10.11 0.41
C LEU A 112 15.82 11.31 1.35
#